data_AF-A0A1M7KIG7-F1
#
_entry.id   AF-A0A1M7KIG7-F1
#
_cell.length_a   1.000
_cell.length_b   1.000
_cell.length_c   1.000
_cell.angle_alpha   90.00
_cell.angle_beta   90.00
_cell.angle_gamma   90.00
#
_symmetry.space_group_name_H-M   'P 1'
#
loop_
_entity.id
_entity.type
_entity.pdbx_description
1 polymer ?
#
loop_
_entity_poly.entity_id
_entity_poly.type
_entity_poly.pdbx_seq_one_letter_code
_entity_poly.pdbx_strand_id
1 'polypeptide(L)'
;MDDFLLATLGQVRRCPARADYLELRFSTDEGEWDWCFPEPPAARRRPLRPLALRLGTYGVQAHLVRDGTLGTAVPTAAAVPTILAGAPVYVDRRLLRSRV
;
A
#
# COMPACT_ATOMS: atom_id res chain seq x y z
N MET A 1 -16.42 -4.80 2.38
CA MET A 1 -14.97 -4.57 2.14
C MET A 1 -14.21 -5.84 2.56
N ASP A 2 -14.81 -7.00 2.29
CA ASP A 2 -14.70 -8.16 3.19
C ASP A 2 -13.50 -9.05 2.87
N ASP A 3 -12.87 -8.80 1.72
CA ASP A 3 -11.62 -9.40 1.27
C ASP A 3 -10.39 -8.55 1.61
N PHE A 4 -10.54 -7.48 2.40
CA PHE A 4 -9.45 -6.60 2.79
C PHE A 4 -9.19 -6.69 4.29
N LEU A 5 -7.91 -6.71 4.65
CA LEU A 5 -7.45 -6.76 6.03
C LEU A 5 -6.78 -5.44 6.38
N LEU A 6 -7.05 -4.93 7.58
CA LEU A 6 -6.30 -3.79 8.10
C LEU A 6 -4.84 -4.21 8.29
N ALA A 7 -3.94 -3.39 7.79
CA ALA A 7 -2.51 -3.65 7.78
C ALA A 7 -1.75 -2.58 8.55
N THR A 8 -0.77 -3.02 9.33
CA THR A 8 0.17 -2.14 10.02
C THR A 8 1.45 -2.07 9.22
N LEU A 9 1.93 -0.86 8.92
CA LEU A 9 3.24 -0.68 8.31
C LEU A 9 4.32 -0.95 9.37
N GLY A 10 5.12 -1.99 9.15
CA GLY A 10 6.17 -2.40 10.09
C GLY A 10 7.55 -1.89 9.69
N GLN A 11 7.98 -2.13 8.45
CA GLN A 11 9.32 -1.80 7.99
C GLN A 11 9.29 -1.03 6.67
N VAL A 12 10.18 -0.04 6.57
CA VAL A 12 10.44 0.72 5.35
C VAL A 12 11.94 0.60 5.03
N ARG A 13 12.29 0.11 3.85
CA ARG A 13 13.70 -0.01 3.40
C ARG A 13 13.84 0.31 1.92
N ARG A 14 15.09 0.41 1.43
CA ARG A 14 15.37 0.51 -0.01
C ARG A 14 14.99 -0.81 -0.67
N CYS A 15 14.32 -0.74 -1.82
CA CYS A 15 13.99 -1.93 -2.58
C CYS A 15 15.27 -2.61 -3.10
N PRO A 16 15.49 -3.92 -2.87
CA PRO A 16 16.70 -4.60 -3.32
C PRO A 16 16.89 -4.58 -4.84
N ALA A 17 15.78 -4.64 -5.58
CA ALA A 17 15.81 -4.71 -7.03
C ALA A 17 16.00 -3.35 -7.72
N ARG A 18 15.69 -2.24 -7.04
CA ARG A 18 15.63 -0.89 -7.64
C ARG A 18 15.91 0.21 -6.63
N ALA A 19 16.94 1.02 -6.90
CA ALA A 19 17.39 2.07 -5.99
C ALA A 19 16.36 3.22 -5.82
N ASP A 20 15.54 3.46 -6.84
CA ASP A 20 14.48 4.48 -6.89
C ASP A 20 13.15 4.01 -6.26
N TYR A 21 13.15 2.88 -5.56
CA TYR A 21 11.97 2.26 -4.94
C TYR A 21 12.19 2.05 -3.44
N LEU A 22 11.11 2.15 -2.68
CA LEU A 22 11.02 1.79 -1.28
C LEU A 22 10.24 0.48 -1.14
N GLU A 23 10.80 -0.46 -0.41
CA GLU A 23 10.07 -1.64 0.02
C GLU A 23 9.35 -1.34 1.34
N LEU A 24 8.04 -1.56 1.32
CA LEU A 24 7.15 -1.38 2.45
C LEU A 24 6.66 -2.77 2.89
N ARG A 25 6.93 -3.14 4.15
CA ARG A 25 6.43 -4.36 4.76
C ARG A 25 5.21 -4.06 5.62
N PHE A 26 4.13 -4.75 5.33
CA PHE A 26 2.87 -4.68 6.03
C PHE A 26 2.62 -5.98 6.79
N SER A 27 2.12 -5.86 8.02
CA SER A 27 1.65 -6.98 8.82
C SER A 27 0.13 -6.90 8.96
N THR A 28 -0.55 -8.00 8.69
CA THR A 28 -1.98 -8.21 8.96
C THR A 28 -2.16 -9.33 9.97
N ASP A 29 -3.41 -9.59 10.37
CA ASP A 29 -3.80 -10.76 11.17
C ASP A 29 -3.56 -12.11 10.45
N GLU A 30 -3.49 -12.11 9.12
CA GLU A 30 -3.28 -13.31 8.30
C GLU A 30 -1.83 -13.50 7.83
N GLY A 31 -0.95 -12.51 7.99
CA GLY A 31 0.46 -12.64 7.68
C GLY A 31 1.17 -11.35 7.31
N GLU A 32 2.42 -11.47 6.86
CA GLU A 32 3.20 -10.35 6.35
C GLU A 32 3.17 -10.31 4.83
N TRP A 33 3.20 -9.10 4.29
CA TRP A 33 3.35 -8.87 2.87
C TRP A 33 4.21 -7.64 2.63
N ASP A 34 5.23 -7.79 1.79
CA ASP A 34 6.07 -6.69 1.38
C ASP A 34 5.97 -6.45 -0.12
N TRP A 35 6.17 -5.18 -0.49
CA TRP A 35 6.14 -4.77 -1.88
C TRP A 35 7.00 -3.53 -2.11
N CYS A 36 7.61 -3.47 -3.28
CA CYS A 36 8.38 -2.30 -3.71
C CYS A 36 7.49 -1.27 -4.41
N PHE A 37 7.46 -0.06 -3.86
CA PHE A 37 6.76 1.09 -4.41
C PHE A 37 7.76 2.12 -4.94
N PRO A 38 7.43 2.88 -6.00
CA PRO A 38 8.27 3.98 -6.44
C PRO A 38 8.49 4.97 -5.29
N GLU A 39 9.73 5.40 -5.08
CA GLU A 39 10.04 6.43 -4.10
C GLU A 39 9.29 7.72 -4.48
N PRO A 40 8.55 8.33 -3.54
CA PRO A 40 7.79 9.52 -3.87
C PRO A 40 8.75 10.71 -4.06
N PRO A 41 8.43 11.65 -4.96
CA PRO A 41 9.14 12.93 -5.00
C PRO A 41 8.99 13.65 -3.65
N ALA A 42 10.01 14.43 -3.28
CA ALA A 42 10.07 15.18 -2.02
C ALA A 42 8.74 15.90 -1.71
N ALA A 43 8.28 15.73 -0.47
CA ALA A 43 6.88 15.74 -0.09
C ALA A 43 6.07 17.00 -0.47
N ARG A 44 4.83 16.78 -0.93
CA ARG A 44 3.69 17.65 -0.59
C ARG A 44 2.88 16.92 0.49
N ARG A 45 2.55 17.59 1.60
CA ARG A 45 1.61 17.07 2.60
C ARG A 45 0.32 16.68 1.89
N ARG A 46 -0.02 15.39 1.90
CA ARG A 46 -1.29 14.88 1.39
C ARG A 46 -2.22 14.60 2.57
N PRO A 47 -3.55 14.77 2.39
CA PRO A 47 -4.50 14.39 3.42
C PRO A 47 -4.37 12.90 3.74
N LEU A 48 -4.40 12.58 5.04
CA LEU A 48 -4.46 11.20 5.55
C LEU A 48 -5.82 10.63 5.22
N ARG A 49 -5.92 9.95 4.07
CA ARG A 49 -7.11 9.20 3.68
C ARG A 49 -6.77 7.72 3.75
N PRO A 50 -7.67 6.88 4.29
CA PRO A 50 -7.44 5.45 4.29
C PRO A 50 -7.27 4.94 2.86
N LEU A 51 -6.36 3.98 2.69
CA LEU A 51 -6.00 3.40 1.41
C LEU A 51 -6.26 1.90 1.42
N ALA A 52 -6.61 1.34 0.26
CA ALA A 52 -6.68 -0.09 0.04
C ALA A 52 -5.71 -0.48 -1.07
N LEU A 53 -4.88 -1.49 -0.82
CA LEU A 53 -3.96 -2.10 -1.76
C LEU A 53 -4.58 -3.39 -2.29
N ARG A 54 -4.65 -3.54 -3.60
CA ARG A 54 -5.20 -4.74 -4.25
C ARG A 54 -4.35 -5.20 -5.41
N LEU A 55 -4.50 -6.47 -5.77
CA LEU A 55 -3.98 -6.97 -7.03
C LEU A 55 -4.88 -6.46 -8.18
N GLY A 56 -4.27 -5.69 -9.08
CA GLY A 56 -4.84 -5.29 -10.36
C GLY A 56 -4.21 -6.06 -11.53
N THR A 57 -4.65 -5.76 -12.74
CA THR A 57 -4.20 -6.45 -13.97
C THR A 57 -2.70 -6.37 -14.21
N TYR A 58 -2.07 -5.27 -13.78
CA TYR A 58 -0.64 -5.00 -14.01
C TYR A 58 0.19 -4.99 -12.72
N GLY A 59 -0.33 -5.60 -11.65
CA GLY A 59 0.30 -5.64 -10.34
C GLY A 59 -0.49 -4.87 -9.27
N VAL A 60 0.20 -4.46 -8.20
CA VAL A 60 -0.42 -3.80 -7.04
C VAL A 60 -0.96 -2.42 -7.42
N GLN A 61 -2.22 -2.18 -7.06
CA GLN A 61 -2.89 -0.89 -7.22
C GLN A 61 -3.35 -0.35 -5.86
N ALA A 62 -3.19 0.95 -5.66
CA ALA A 62 -3.71 1.66 -4.49
C ALA A 62 -5.04 2.34 -4.82
N HIS A 63 -5.99 2.28 -3.90
CA HIS A 63 -7.30 2.90 -3.99
C HIS A 63 -7.56 3.74 -2.74
N LEU A 64 -8.24 4.86 -2.89
CA LEU A 64 -8.79 5.58 -1.74
C LEU A 64 -9.97 4.79 -1.18
N VAL A 65 -10.09 4.69 0.13
CA VAL A 65 -11.30 4.18 0.78
C VAL A 65 -12.18 5.37 1.15
N ARG A 66 -13.47 5.28 0.81
CA ARG A 66 -14.50 6.26 1.19
C ARG A 66 -15.70 5.52 1.72
N ASP A 67 -16.18 5.90 2.90
CA ASP A 67 -17.38 5.34 3.52
C ASP A 67 -17.38 3.79 3.58
N GLY A 68 -16.21 3.20 3.86
CA GLY A 68 -16.04 1.73 3.94
C GLY A 68 -16.05 1.01 2.59
N THR A 69 -16.00 1.73 1.47
CA THR A 69 -15.99 1.19 0.11
C THR A 69 -14.70 1.52 -0.64
N LEU A 70 -14.37 0.66 -1.60
CA LEU A 70 -13.23 0.86 -2.49
C LEU A 70 -13.55 2.00 -3.49
N GLY A 71 -12.86 3.12 -3.35
CA GLY A 71 -12.99 4.26 -4.23
C GLY A 71 -12.03 4.22 -5.43
N THR A 72 -11.75 5.40 -5.96
CA THR A 72 -10.91 5.58 -7.15
C THR A 72 -9.49 5.06 -6.94
N ALA A 73 -8.94 4.40 -7.96
CA ALA A 73 -7.54 4.06 -8.04
C ALA A 73 -6.69 5.35 -8.02
N VAL A 74 -5.56 5.29 -7.34
CA VAL A 74 -4.55 6.35 -7.30
C VAL A 74 -3.19 5.77 -7.69
N PRO A 75 -2.30 6.57 -8.30
CA PRO A 75 -0.95 6.12 -8.57
C PRO A 75 -0.25 5.66 -7.29
N THR A 76 0.48 4.55 -7.35
CA THR A 76 1.22 4.01 -6.19
C THR A 76 2.22 5.02 -5.63
N ALA A 77 2.95 5.74 -6.49
CA ALA A 77 3.84 6.84 -6.10
C ALA A 77 3.10 7.97 -5.33
N ALA A 78 1.81 8.17 -5.61
CA ALA A 78 0.97 9.15 -4.94
C ALA A 78 0.40 8.63 -3.61
N ALA A 79 0.35 7.30 -3.43
CA ALA A 79 -0.12 6.64 -2.21
C ALA A 79 0.98 6.51 -1.15
N VAL A 80 2.24 6.30 -1.55
CA VAL A 80 3.38 6.12 -0.61
C VAL A 80 3.48 7.23 0.44
N PRO A 81 3.41 8.54 0.11
CA PRO A 81 3.48 9.58 1.13
C PRO A 81 2.36 9.49 2.16
N THR A 82 1.16 9.08 1.74
CA THR A 82 0.00 8.90 2.63
C THR A 82 0.19 7.69 3.54
N ILE A 83 0.75 6.59 3.03
CA ILE A 83 1.12 5.41 3.81
C ILE A 83 2.19 5.75 4.85
N LEU A 84 3.27 6.41 4.42
CA LEU A 84 4.38 6.82 5.30
C LEU A 84 3.95 7.84 6.36
N ALA A 85 2.92 8.65 6.08
CA ALA A 85 2.34 9.57 7.04
C ALA A 85 1.41 8.89 8.06
N GLY A 86 1.25 7.55 7.99
CA GLY A 86 0.48 6.77 8.96
C GLY A 86 -1.01 6.66 8.66
N ALA A 87 -1.44 6.87 7.41
CA ALA A 87 -2.83 6.62 7.06
C ALA A 87 -3.17 5.12 7.21
N PRO A 88 -4.42 4.77 7.59
CA PRO A 88 -4.84 3.38 7.63
C PRO A 88 -4.71 2.73 6.25
N VAL A 89 -4.09 1.56 6.20
CA VAL A 89 -3.90 0.78 4.97
C VAL A 89 -4.64 -0.53 5.10
N TYR A 90 -5.42 -0.87 4.08
CA TYR A 90 -6.06 -2.16 3.94
C TYR A 90 -5.37 -2.94 2.83
N VAL A 91 -5.09 -4.22 3.03
CA VAL A 91 -4.45 -5.10 2.05
C VAL A 91 -5.44 -6.18 1.63
N ASP A 92 -5.64 -6.35 0.33
CA ASP A 92 -6.45 -7.43 -0.24
C ASP A 92 -5.82 -8.79 0.13
N ARG A 93 -6.61 -9.70 0.68
CA ARG A 93 -6.18 -11.06 1.08
C ARG A 93 -5.43 -11.81 -0.02
N ARG A 94 -5.72 -11.54 -1.30
CA ARG A 94 -5.03 -12.17 -2.42
C ARG A 94 -3.57 -11.76 -2.52
N LEU A 95 -3.19 -10.57 -2.04
CA LEU A 95 -1.80 -10.12 -1.99
C LEU A 95 -0.96 -10.95 -1.01
N LEU A 96 -1.54 -11.36 0.12
CA LEU A 96 -0.87 -12.25 1.07
C LEU A 96 -0.57 -13.63 0.48
N ARG A 97 -1.36 -14.05 -0.52
CA ARG A 97 -1.19 -15.34 -1.21
C ARG A 97 -0.25 -15.25 -2.40
N SER A 98 -0.12 -14.08 -3.02
CA SER A 98 0.89 -13.83 -4.04
C SER A 98 2.24 -13.58 -3.35
N ARG A 99 2.95 -14.67 -3.01
CA ARG A 99 4.39 -14.57 -2.75
C ARG A 99 5.05 -14.24 -4.09
N VAL A 100 5.47 -12.99 -4.24
CA VAL A 100 6.34 -12.53 -5.34
C VAL A 100 7.73 -12.36 -4.78
#